data_AF-A2BM08-F1
#
_entry.id   AF-A2BM08-F1
#
_cell.length_a   1.000
_cell.length_b   1.000
_cell.length_c   1.000
_cell.angle_alpha   90.00
_cell.angle_beta   90.00
_cell.angle_gamma   90.00
#
_symmetry.space_group_name_H-M   'P 1'
#
loop_
_entity.id
_entity.type
_entity.pdbx_description
1 polymer ?
#
loop_
_entity_poly.entity_id
_entity_poly.type
_entity_poly.pdbx_seq_one_letter_code
_entity_poly.pdbx_strand_id
1 'polypeptide(L)'
;MREAGIDASVEEILLRADRRVLRSLSQRARCMILILRILQTTGKAAREDLRAYIESYGFRCGRLDEIVDMLSFYGVVECNEYCKLTDVGEDLAAALQEFLESLRSLAYNVVEGVASENDVVASLVTVFASTLGFIDVYVEEPSLAPIYIPIHLYVSGLSTVVLAQLARVSVQVYDVVKRFLEEPVG
;
A
#
# COMPACT_ATOMS: atom_id res chain seq x y z
N MET A 1 -19.00 9.01 21.36
CA MET A 1 -19.24 7.54 21.37
C MET A 1 -19.61 6.95 20.00
N ARG A 2 -20.06 7.74 18.99
CA ARG A 2 -20.29 7.24 17.62
C ARG A 2 -18.99 7.07 16.81
N GLU A 3 -18.00 7.95 17.00
CA GLU A 3 -16.71 7.94 16.28
C GLU A 3 -15.90 6.66 16.51
N ALA A 4 -15.75 6.21 17.76
CA ALA A 4 -14.96 5.00 18.07
C ALA A 4 -15.48 3.71 17.41
N GLY A 5 -16.78 3.63 17.08
CA GLY A 5 -17.35 2.49 16.35
C GLY A 5 -17.07 2.54 14.85
N ILE A 6 -17.03 3.74 14.27
CA ILE A 6 -16.67 3.98 12.87
C ILE A 6 -15.18 3.70 12.68
N ASP A 7 -14.33 4.22 13.57
CA ASP A 7 -12.88 3.99 13.55
C ASP A 7 -12.55 2.49 13.55
N ALA A 8 -13.17 1.72 14.45
CA ALA A 8 -12.95 0.28 14.54
C ALA A 8 -13.40 -0.47 13.26
N SER A 9 -14.52 -0.05 12.67
CA SER A 9 -15.02 -0.64 11.41
C SER A 9 -14.11 -0.34 10.23
N VAL A 10 -13.61 0.89 10.12
CA VAL A 10 -12.70 1.32 9.05
C VAL A 10 -11.37 0.59 9.16
N GLU A 11 -10.77 0.55 10.35
CA GLU A 11 -9.51 -0.18 10.57
C GLU A 11 -9.66 -1.68 10.28
N GLU A 12 -10.81 -2.28 10.61
CA GLU A 12 -11.07 -3.69 10.26
C GLU A 12 -11.12 -3.92 8.73
N ILE A 13 -11.78 -3.04 7.98
CA ILE A 13 -11.83 -3.06 6.50
C ILE A 13 -10.41 -3.00 5.94
N LEU A 14 -9.63 -1.99 6.36
CA LEU A 14 -8.27 -1.75 5.86
C LEU A 14 -7.32 -2.90 6.21
N LEU A 15 -7.33 -3.39 7.45
CA LEU A 15 -6.48 -4.51 7.88
C LEU A 15 -6.81 -5.80 7.15
N ARG A 16 -8.10 -6.10 6.92
CA ARG A 16 -8.52 -7.28 6.16
C ARG A 16 -8.08 -7.16 4.70
N ALA A 17 -8.20 -5.97 4.11
CA ALA A 17 -7.77 -5.70 2.74
C ALA A 17 -6.24 -5.83 2.60
N ASP A 18 -5.46 -5.18 3.47
CA ASP A 18 -3.99 -5.24 3.51
C ASP A 18 -3.50 -6.70 3.59
N ARG A 19 -4.00 -7.46 4.57
CA ARG A 19 -3.63 -8.87 4.73
C ARG A 19 -4.00 -9.72 3.52
N ARG A 20 -5.14 -9.45 2.87
CA ARG A 20 -5.56 -10.19 1.67
C ARG A 20 -4.59 -9.95 0.51
N VAL A 21 -4.20 -8.70 0.29
CA VAL A 21 -3.31 -8.31 -0.81
C VAL A 21 -1.89 -8.81 -0.54
N LEU A 22 -1.37 -8.62 0.67
CA LEU A 22 -0.06 -9.16 1.05
C LEU A 22 0.03 -10.69 0.85
N ARG A 23 -1.08 -11.42 1.06
CA ARG A 23 -1.16 -12.87 0.80
C ARG A 23 -1.17 -13.23 -0.69
N SER A 24 -1.73 -12.39 -1.56
CA SER A 24 -1.72 -12.63 -3.00
C SER A 24 -0.37 -12.31 -3.66
N LEU A 25 0.45 -11.50 -3.00
CA LEU A 25 1.80 -11.20 -3.47
C LEU A 25 2.77 -12.36 -3.24
N SER A 26 3.77 -12.45 -4.13
CA SER A 26 4.92 -13.33 -3.92
C SER A 26 5.60 -12.98 -2.58
N GLN A 27 6.23 -13.97 -1.96
CA GLN A 27 6.90 -13.76 -0.66
C GLN A 27 7.91 -12.61 -0.73
N ARG A 28 8.69 -12.53 -1.82
CA ARG A 28 9.66 -11.45 -2.06
C ARG A 28 9.00 -10.07 -2.08
N ALA A 29 7.98 -9.89 -2.91
CA ALA A 29 7.26 -8.62 -3.03
C ALA A 29 6.66 -8.18 -1.68
N ARG A 30 6.01 -9.10 -0.98
CA ARG A 30 5.43 -8.86 0.34
C ARG A 30 6.48 -8.40 1.35
N CYS A 31 7.61 -9.10 1.43
CA CYS A 31 8.69 -8.75 2.34
C CYS A 31 9.26 -7.36 2.04
N MET A 32 9.44 -7.00 0.77
CA MET A 32 9.92 -5.67 0.38
C MET A 32 8.99 -4.57 0.89
N ILE A 33 7.68 -4.70 0.65
CA ILE A 33 6.67 -3.74 1.10
C ILE A 33 6.70 -3.60 2.63
N LEU A 34 6.78 -4.72 3.35
CA LEU A 34 6.82 -4.70 4.80
C LEU A 34 8.11 -4.07 5.33
N ILE A 35 9.27 -4.33 4.72
CA ILE A 35 10.54 -3.71 5.10
C ILE A 35 10.45 -2.19 4.94
N LEU A 36 9.96 -1.68 3.81
CA LEU A 36 9.77 -0.25 3.58
C LEU A 36 8.89 0.36 4.68
N ARG A 37 7.73 -0.24 4.96
CA ARG A 37 6.80 0.23 6.00
C ARG A 37 7.42 0.21 7.41
N ILE A 38 8.14 -0.86 7.74
CA ILE A 38 8.78 -1.00 9.06
C ILE A 38 9.86 0.07 9.22
N LEU A 39 10.77 0.20 8.25
CA LEU A 39 11.86 1.17 8.33
C LEU A 39 11.35 2.61 8.31
N GLN A 40 10.26 2.92 7.58
CA GLN A 40 9.61 4.23 7.66
C GLN A 40 9.16 4.57 9.07
N THR A 41 8.59 3.57 9.76
CA THR A 41 8.00 3.76 11.10
C THR A 41 9.09 3.80 12.18
N THR A 42 10.11 2.95 12.07
CA THR A 42 11.15 2.81 13.10
C THR A 42 12.39 3.68 12.84
N GLY A 43 12.54 4.23 11.63
CA GLY A 43 13.72 4.94 11.13
C GLY A 43 14.91 4.03 10.82
N LYS A 44 15.19 3.06 11.71
CA LYS A 44 16.19 2.00 11.51
C LYS A 44 15.81 0.73 12.25
N ALA A 45 16.34 -0.42 11.81
CA ALA A 45 16.12 -1.71 12.46
C ALA A 45 17.27 -2.69 12.15
N ALA A 46 17.60 -3.58 13.09
CA ALA A 46 18.47 -4.72 12.78
C ALA A 46 17.71 -5.73 11.89
N ARG A 47 18.42 -6.62 11.20
CA ARG A 47 17.78 -7.62 10.31
C ARG A 47 16.91 -8.59 11.10
N GLU A 48 17.32 -8.94 12.31
CA GLU A 48 16.54 -9.77 13.23
C GLU A 48 15.24 -9.09 13.64
N ASP A 49 15.28 -7.78 13.92
CA ASP A 49 14.09 -6.99 14.26
C ASP A 49 13.13 -6.91 13.07
N LEU A 50 13.65 -6.66 11.86
CA LEU A 50 12.84 -6.69 10.63
C LEU A 50 12.11 -8.03 10.48
N ARG A 51 12.80 -9.15 10.76
CA ARG A 51 12.18 -10.48 10.74
C ARG A 51 11.06 -10.60 11.76
N ALA A 52 11.33 -10.21 13.01
CA ALA A 52 10.36 -10.28 14.11
C ALA A 52 9.12 -9.43 13.84
N TYR A 53 9.31 -8.21 13.34
CA TYR A 53 8.20 -7.34 12.93
C TYR A 53 7.36 -7.99 11.84
N ILE A 54 7.97 -8.52 10.77
CA ILE A 54 7.23 -9.18 9.68
C ILE A 54 6.44 -10.39 10.20
N GLU A 55 7.03 -11.17 11.10
CA GLU A 55 6.34 -12.31 11.73
C GLU A 55 5.16 -11.87 12.60
N SER A 56 5.24 -10.71 13.26
CA SER A 56 4.11 -10.13 14.00
C SER A 56 2.93 -9.76 13.10
N TYR A 57 3.16 -9.46 11.82
CA TYR A 57 2.11 -9.29 10.81
C TYR A 57 1.50 -10.62 10.33
N GLY A 58 2.03 -11.76 10.80
CA GLY A 58 1.59 -13.11 10.41
C GLY A 58 2.23 -13.63 9.12
N PHE A 59 3.38 -13.08 8.73
CA PHE A 59 4.10 -13.45 7.52
C PHE A 59 5.52 -13.91 7.81
N ARG A 60 6.07 -14.78 6.95
CA ARG A 60 7.47 -15.21 7.03
C ARG A 60 8.25 -14.65 5.84
N CYS A 61 9.49 -14.23 6.08
CA CYS A 61 10.45 -13.85 5.05
C CYS A 61 11.67 -14.76 5.08
N GLY A 62 11.57 -15.91 4.41
CA GLY A 62 12.59 -16.96 4.47
C GLY A 62 13.93 -16.58 3.80
N ARG A 63 13.93 -15.56 2.94
CA ARG A 63 15.13 -15.01 2.28
C ARG A 63 15.30 -13.53 2.59
N LEU A 64 15.06 -13.15 3.85
CA LEU A 64 15.11 -11.74 4.28
C LEU A 64 16.44 -11.08 3.91
N ASP A 65 17.55 -11.77 4.18
CA ASP A 65 18.89 -11.24 3.91
C ASP A 65 19.10 -10.89 2.45
N GLU A 66 18.72 -11.79 1.55
CA GLU A 66 18.84 -11.52 0.10
C GLU A 66 17.92 -10.40 -0.39
N ILE A 67 16.76 -10.24 0.24
CA ILE A 67 15.82 -9.16 -0.10
C ILE A 67 16.41 -7.83 0.35
N VAL A 68 16.98 -7.78 1.55
CA VAL A 68 17.68 -6.61 2.08
C VAL A 68 18.91 -6.28 1.21
N ASP A 69 19.72 -7.27 0.85
CA ASP A 69 20.90 -7.07 -0.02
C ASP A 69 20.48 -6.55 -1.39
N MET A 70 19.37 -7.05 -1.94
CA MET A 70 18.81 -6.57 -3.19
C MET A 70 18.30 -5.13 -3.08
N LEU A 71 17.57 -4.78 -2.01
CA LEU A 71 17.16 -3.39 -1.77
C LEU A 71 18.37 -2.47 -1.60
N SER A 72 19.46 -2.96 -0.99
CA SER A 72 20.70 -2.21 -0.85
C SER A 72 21.44 -2.03 -2.17
N PHE A 73 21.48 -3.07 -3.00
CA PHE A 73 22.04 -3.00 -4.36
C PHE A 73 21.36 -1.92 -5.22
N TYR A 74 20.04 -1.78 -5.09
CA TYR A 74 19.28 -0.73 -5.78
C TYR A 74 19.26 0.61 -5.05
N GLY A 75 20.04 0.77 -3.99
CA GLY A 75 20.18 2.04 -3.29
C GLY A 75 18.92 2.48 -2.54
N VAL A 76 18.02 1.56 -2.18
CA VAL A 76 16.79 1.83 -1.41
C VAL A 76 17.04 1.76 0.10
N VAL A 77 17.97 0.88 0.52
CA VAL A 77 18.28 0.64 1.93
C VAL A 77 19.79 0.64 2.12
N GLU A 78 20.28 1.30 3.16
CA GLU A 78 21.66 1.16 3.62
C GLU A 78 21.68 0.23 4.85
N CYS A 79 22.40 -0.89 4.76
CA CYS A 79 22.49 -1.87 5.85
C CYS A 79 23.93 -2.16 6.23
N ASN A 80 24.30 -1.74 7.43
CA ASN A 80 25.52 -2.19 8.12
C ASN A 80 25.08 -3.06 9.32
N GLU A 81 25.30 -2.60 10.55
CA GLU A 81 24.73 -3.22 11.77
C GLU A 81 23.20 -3.02 11.85
N TYR A 82 22.71 -1.88 11.35
CA TYR A 82 21.29 -1.56 11.23
C TYR A 82 20.99 -1.20 9.78
N CYS A 83 19.76 -1.51 9.37
CA CYS A 83 19.17 -1.10 8.12
C CYS A 83 18.38 0.20 8.31
N LYS A 84 18.50 1.12 7.37
CA LYS A 84 17.69 2.35 7.27
C LYS A 84 17.39 2.64 5.81
N LEU A 85 16.34 3.42 5.54
CA LEU A 85 16.05 3.89 4.19
C LEU A 85 17.13 4.90 3.76
N THR A 86 17.45 4.88 2.47
CA THR A 86 18.15 5.98 1.79
C THR A 86 17.13 7.05 1.38
N ASP A 87 17.57 8.16 0.79
CA ASP A 87 16.65 9.19 0.26
C ASP A 87 15.63 8.58 -0.72
N VAL A 88 16.07 7.69 -1.61
CA VAL A 88 15.18 6.96 -2.55
C VAL A 88 14.20 6.07 -1.79
N GLY A 89 14.66 5.38 -0.74
CA GLY A 89 13.80 4.53 0.08
C GLY A 89 12.76 5.32 0.86
N GLU A 90 13.12 6.48 1.40
CA GLU A 90 12.22 7.39 2.10
C GLU A 90 11.14 7.92 1.15
N ASP A 91 11.50 8.36 -0.07
CA ASP A 91 10.52 8.81 -1.06
C ASP A 91 9.50 7.71 -1.40
N LEU A 92 9.97 6.47 -1.60
CA LEU A 92 9.11 5.32 -1.87
C LEU A 92 8.17 4.99 -0.70
N ALA A 93 8.71 5.00 0.51
CA ALA A 93 7.96 4.65 1.70
C ALA A 93 6.98 5.77 2.11
N ALA A 94 7.35 7.03 1.90
CA ALA A 94 6.46 8.18 2.07
C ALA A 94 5.30 8.14 1.07
N ALA A 95 5.56 7.88 -0.22
CA ALA A 95 4.50 7.72 -1.21
C ALA A 95 3.54 6.57 -0.84
N LEU A 96 4.08 5.45 -0.36
CA LEU A 96 3.27 4.32 0.14
C LEU A 96 2.42 4.72 1.36
N GLN A 97 2.97 5.51 2.28
CA GLN A 97 2.26 5.99 3.46
C GLN A 97 1.13 6.95 3.08
N GLU A 98 1.39 7.93 2.23
CA GLU A 98 0.40 8.90 1.75
C GLU A 98 -0.78 8.21 1.06
N PHE A 99 -0.49 7.16 0.28
CA PHE A 99 -1.51 6.30 -0.31
C PHE A 99 -2.39 5.61 0.74
N LEU A 100 -1.79 5.01 1.77
CA LEU A 100 -2.53 4.34 2.84
C LEU A 100 -3.40 5.32 3.64
N GLU A 101 -2.90 6.53 3.90
CA GLU A 101 -3.64 7.59 4.58
C GLU A 101 -4.82 8.10 3.74
N SER A 102 -4.61 8.26 2.42
CA SER A 102 -5.67 8.62 1.48
C SER A 102 -6.79 7.57 1.43
N LEU A 103 -6.44 6.28 1.39
CA LEU A 103 -7.42 5.20 1.47
C LEU A 103 -8.17 5.18 2.79
N ARG A 104 -7.48 5.44 3.91
CA ARG A 104 -8.12 5.53 5.23
C ARG A 104 -9.13 6.67 5.27
N SER A 105 -8.76 7.86 4.78
CA SER A 105 -9.66 9.01 4.73
C SER A 105 -10.90 8.73 3.87
N LEU A 106 -10.73 8.13 2.69
CA LEU A 106 -11.86 7.71 1.86
C LEU A 106 -12.77 6.73 2.60
N ALA A 107 -12.19 5.67 3.19
CA ALA A 107 -12.97 4.66 3.89
C ALA A 107 -13.75 5.26 5.06
N TYR A 108 -13.15 6.19 5.80
CA TYR A 108 -13.81 6.93 6.88
C TYR A 108 -15.01 7.73 6.36
N ASN A 109 -14.78 8.59 5.36
CA ASN A 109 -15.83 9.45 4.80
C ASN A 109 -16.99 8.63 4.22
N VAL A 110 -16.69 7.48 3.61
CA VAL A 110 -17.72 6.57 3.07
C VAL A 110 -18.53 5.91 4.19
N VAL A 111 -17.87 5.38 5.23
CA VAL A 111 -18.56 4.70 6.34
C VAL A 111 -19.38 5.69 7.18
N GLU A 112 -18.91 6.92 7.34
CA GLU A 112 -19.64 8.00 7.99
C GLU A 112 -20.82 8.51 7.13
N GLY A 113 -20.83 8.20 5.83
CA GLY A 113 -21.87 8.62 4.89
C GLY A 113 -21.76 10.07 4.43
N VAL A 114 -20.57 10.67 4.56
CA VAL A 114 -20.28 12.06 4.16
C VAL A 114 -19.55 12.14 2.81
N ALA A 115 -19.04 11.03 2.29
CA ALA A 115 -18.40 10.99 0.98
C ALA A 115 -19.39 11.28 -0.15
N SER A 116 -19.09 12.29 -0.96
CA SER A 116 -19.77 12.53 -2.24
C SER A 116 -19.21 11.62 -3.33
N GLU A 117 -19.94 11.51 -4.44
CA GLU A 117 -19.46 10.83 -5.64
C GLU A 117 -18.13 11.40 -6.15
N ASN A 118 -17.99 12.73 -6.10
CA ASN A 118 -16.76 13.42 -6.49
C ASN A 118 -15.60 13.06 -5.55
N ASP A 119 -15.85 12.89 -4.25
CA ASP A 119 -14.80 12.46 -3.32
C ASP A 119 -14.33 11.04 -3.62
N VAL A 120 -15.27 10.15 -3.99
CA VAL A 120 -14.95 8.78 -4.41
C VAL A 120 -14.17 8.79 -5.72
N VAL A 121 -14.60 9.54 -6.73
CA VAL A 121 -13.91 9.66 -8.02
C VAL A 121 -12.54 10.33 -7.86
N ALA A 122 -12.44 11.41 -7.09
CA ALA A 122 -11.16 12.07 -6.80
C ALA A 122 -10.21 11.14 -6.05
N SER A 123 -10.72 10.32 -5.14
CA SER A 123 -9.90 9.29 -4.48
C SER A 123 -9.47 8.22 -5.47
N LEU A 124 -10.35 7.76 -6.38
CA LEU A 124 -9.98 6.84 -7.46
C LEU A 124 -8.92 7.45 -8.39
N VAL A 125 -9.08 8.69 -8.81
CA VAL A 125 -8.12 9.33 -9.71
C VAL A 125 -6.80 9.58 -8.97
N THR A 126 -6.84 10.13 -7.76
CA THR A 126 -5.63 10.42 -6.97
C THR A 126 -4.91 9.12 -6.61
N VAL A 127 -5.59 8.14 -6.00
CA VAL A 127 -4.98 6.88 -5.57
C VAL A 127 -4.39 6.07 -6.73
N PHE A 128 -5.09 6.02 -7.87
CA PHE A 128 -4.67 5.17 -8.98
C PHE A 128 -3.74 5.90 -9.95
N ALA A 129 -3.99 7.18 -10.27
CA ALA A 129 -3.17 7.94 -11.21
C ALA A 129 -1.89 8.50 -10.57
N SER A 130 -1.87 8.85 -9.27
CA SER A 130 -0.64 9.30 -8.62
C SER A 130 0.35 8.15 -8.45
N THR A 131 -0.12 6.95 -8.12
CA THR A 131 0.75 5.77 -8.01
C THR A 131 1.27 5.32 -9.38
N LEU A 132 0.44 5.33 -10.42
CA LEU A 132 0.88 5.05 -11.79
C LEU A 132 1.85 6.12 -12.31
N GLY A 133 1.57 7.40 -12.05
CA GLY A 133 2.45 8.51 -12.41
C GLY A 133 3.79 8.48 -11.67
N PHE A 134 3.81 8.06 -10.40
CA PHE A 134 5.04 7.84 -9.65
C PHE A 134 5.88 6.72 -10.28
N ILE A 135 5.24 5.63 -10.72
CA ILE A 135 5.93 4.54 -11.41
C ILE A 135 6.42 4.99 -12.78
N ASP A 136 5.64 5.75 -13.55
CA ASP A 136 6.01 6.22 -14.89
C ASP A 136 7.27 7.09 -14.89
N VAL A 137 7.50 7.90 -13.85
CA VAL A 137 8.74 8.69 -13.68
C VAL A 137 9.98 7.79 -13.48
N TYR A 138 9.81 6.60 -12.92
CA TYR A 138 10.91 5.65 -12.68
C TYR A 138 10.93 4.45 -13.64
N VAL A 139 9.90 4.26 -14.46
CA VAL A 139 9.90 3.30 -15.60
C VAL A 139 10.94 3.73 -16.65
N GLU A 140 11.31 5.02 -16.67
CA GLU A 140 12.45 5.50 -17.45
C GLU A 140 13.79 4.89 -16.98
N GLU A 141 13.86 4.30 -15.78
CA GLU A 141 15.02 3.57 -15.27
C GLU A 141 14.71 2.06 -15.09
N PRO A 142 14.83 1.24 -16.17
CA PRO A 142 14.45 -0.18 -16.16
C PRO A 142 15.13 -1.03 -15.08
N SER A 143 16.27 -0.57 -14.54
CA SER A 143 17.01 -1.25 -13.47
C SER A 143 16.19 -1.37 -12.18
N LEU A 144 15.27 -0.43 -11.91
CA LEU A 144 14.50 -0.38 -10.67
C LEU A 144 13.14 -1.08 -10.75
N ALA A 145 12.74 -1.58 -11.93
CA ALA A 145 11.51 -2.34 -12.12
C ALA A 145 11.26 -3.47 -11.09
N PRO A 146 12.29 -4.20 -10.59
CA PRO A 146 12.11 -5.21 -9.55
C PRO A 146 11.57 -4.68 -8.21
N ILE A 147 11.64 -3.36 -7.97
CA ILE A 147 11.11 -2.69 -6.78
C ILE A 147 9.73 -2.10 -7.05
N TYR A 148 9.57 -1.39 -8.17
CA TYR A 148 8.33 -0.69 -8.50
C TYR A 148 7.16 -1.63 -8.81
N ILE A 149 7.40 -2.74 -9.52
CA ILE A 149 6.33 -3.69 -9.86
C ILE A 149 5.65 -4.25 -8.59
N PRO A 150 6.37 -4.75 -7.58
CA PRO A 150 5.77 -5.13 -6.30
C PRO A 150 4.91 -4.05 -5.64
N ILE A 151 5.39 -2.80 -5.60
CA ILE A 151 4.68 -1.67 -4.99
C ILE A 151 3.40 -1.40 -5.77
N HIS A 152 3.47 -1.37 -7.11
CA HIS A 152 2.32 -1.21 -7.99
C HIS A 152 1.25 -2.26 -7.71
N LEU A 153 1.63 -3.54 -7.74
CA LEU A 153 0.71 -4.65 -7.52
C LEU A 153 0.04 -4.58 -6.14
N TYR A 154 0.77 -4.11 -5.13
CA TYR A 154 0.21 -3.89 -3.80
C TYR A 154 -0.82 -2.75 -3.78
N VAL A 155 -0.47 -1.58 -4.33
CA VAL A 155 -1.38 -0.43 -4.35
C VAL A 155 -2.64 -0.77 -5.15
N SER A 156 -2.50 -1.25 -6.39
CA SER A 156 -3.66 -1.61 -7.22
C SER A 156 -4.53 -2.67 -6.53
N GLY A 157 -3.91 -3.69 -5.93
CA GLY A 157 -4.61 -4.73 -5.18
C GLY A 157 -5.36 -4.19 -3.97
N LEU A 158 -4.73 -3.33 -3.18
CA LEU A 158 -5.33 -2.77 -1.96
C LEU A 158 -6.51 -1.86 -2.29
N SER A 159 -6.34 -0.95 -3.25
CA SER A 159 -7.41 -0.08 -3.69
C SER A 159 -8.61 -0.88 -4.19
N THR A 160 -8.37 -1.90 -5.03
CA THR A 160 -9.43 -2.77 -5.55
C THR A 160 -10.21 -3.46 -4.42
N VAL A 161 -9.49 -4.03 -3.44
CA VAL A 161 -10.14 -4.75 -2.34
C VAL A 161 -10.90 -3.81 -1.41
N VAL A 162 -10.36 -2.62 -1.10
CA VAL A 162 -11.02 -1.62 -0.25
C VAL A 162 -12.29 -1.13 -0.93
N LEU A 163 -12.24 -0.73 -2.20
CA LEU A 163 -13.42 -0.27 -2.94
C LEU A 163 -14.50 -1.33 -3.03
N ALA A 164 -14.13 -2.59 -3.28
CA ALA A 164 -15.08 -3.69 -3.31
C ALA A 164 -15.77 -3.93 -1.95
N GLN A 165 -15.11 -3.57 -0.83
CA GLN A 165 -15.72 -3.60 0.50
C GLN A 165 -16.60 -2.37 0.73
N LEU A 166 -16.15 -1.17 0.36
CA LEU A 166 -16.89 0.08 0.48
C LEU A 166 -18.16 0.11 -0.37
N ALA A 167 -18.15 -0.48 -1.56
CA ALA A 167 -19.32 -0.61 -2.44
C ALA A 167 -20.46 -1.44 -1.81
N ARG A 168 -20.19 -2.22 -0.75
CA ARG A 168 -21.23 -2.97 -0.02
C ARG A 168 -21.96 -2.12 1.01
N VAL A 169 -21.39 -0.98 1.39
CA VAL A 169 -21.90 -0.11 2.45
C VAL A 169 -22.29 1.28 1.94
N SER A 170 -21.91 1.65 0.72
CA SER A 170 -22.31 2.90 0.05
C SER A 170 -22.75 2.66 -1.40
N VAL A 171 -23.96 3.14 -1.72
CA VAL A 171 -24.52 3.11 -3.07
C VAL A 171 -23.71 4.01 -4.02
N GLN A 172 -23.25 5.16 -3.53
CA GLN A 172 -22.42 6.08 -4.32
C GLN A 172 -21.13 5.39 -4.79
N VAL A 173 -20.46 4.66 -3.90
CA VAL A 173 -19.26 3.88 -4.28
C VAL A 173 -19.61 2.78 -5.27
N TYR A 174 -20.72 2.06 -5.04
CA TYR A 174 -21.17 1.00 -5.96
C TYR A 174 -21.43 1.53 -7.37
N ASP A 175 -22.14 2.65 -7.50
CA ASP A 175 -22.48 3.27 -8.78
C ASP A 175 -21.26 3.78 -9.54
N VAL A 176 -20.26 4.30 -8.82
CA VAL A 176 -18.98 4.70 -9.41
C VAL A 176 -18.21 3.47 -9.90
N VAL A 177 -18.01 2.46 -9.05
CA VAL A 177 -17.29 1.22 -9.42
C VAL A 177 -17.96 0.53 -10.61
N LYS A 178 -19.30 0.49 -10.63
CA LYS A 178 -20.06 -0.10 -11.73
C LYS A 178 -19.82 0.61 -13.06
N ARG A 179 -19.82 1.95 -13.09
CA ARG A 179 -19.52 2.73 -14.31
C ARG A 179 -18.13 2.44 -14.87
N PHE A 180 -17.11 2.33 -14.02
CA PHE A 180 -15.76 1.97 -14.45
C PHE A 180 -15.65 0.53 -15.02
N LEU A 181 -16.55 -0.38 -14.63
CA LEU A 181 -16.59 -1.75 -15.14
C LEU A 181 -17.47 -1.92 -16.38
N GLU A 182 -18.43 -1.02 -16.57
CA GLU A 182 -19.44 -1.09 -17.64
C GLU A 182 -19.21 -0.09 -18.77
N GLU A 183 -18.29 0.88 -18.64
CA GLU A 183 -17.92 1.74 -19.76
C GLU A 183 -17.28 0.90 -20.87
N PRO A 184 -17.89 0.83 -22.08
CA PRO A 184 -17.23 0.26 -23.22
C PRO A 184 -16.04 1.15 -23.54
N VAL A 185 -14.87 0.53 -23.68
CA VAL A 185 -13.72 1.12 -24.37
C VAL A 185 -14.23 1.64 -25.70
N GLY A 186 -14.40 2.96 -25.80
CA GLY A 186 -14.65 3.69 -27.04
C GLY A 186 -13.34 3.93 -27.78
#